data_AF-A0A422ZEJ8-F1
#
_entry.id   AF-A0A422ZEJ8-F1
#
_cell.length_a   1.000
_cell.length_b   1.000
_cell.length_c   1.000
_cell.angle_alpha   90.00
_cell.angle_beta   90.00
_cell.angle_gamma   90.00
#
_symmetry.space_group_name_H-M   'P 1'
#
loop_
_entity.id
_entity.type
_entity.pdbx_description
1 polymer ?
#
loop_
_entity_poly.entity_id
_entity_poly.type
_entity_poly.pdbx_seq_one_letter_code
_entity_poly.pdbx_strand_id
1 'polypeptide(L)'
;SAVCNLTQRNATLVYGQLPDEAAARLDAFSRVEQGLPLTAVEARFVFARLDAQPGPLPGFTDALIGMRNQYTYSPTERYEHIYLNDNFYAWQCLDGVEKGLADVDRCHYVQVAEDLYLFVWREKIIPTLGVILIDLQQMRTDGKIMGYQGSDFGALSNFPVGASAKILNVTRHQE
;
A
#
# COMPACT_ATOMS: atom_id res chain seq x y z
N SER A 1 9.89 -5.60 3.35
CA SER A 1 9.70 -4.70 4.52
C SER A 1 9.36 -5.52 5.74
N ALA A 2 9.71 -5.05 6.94
CA ALA A 2 9.36 -5.69 8.20
C ALA A 2 8.84 -4.62 9.17
N VAL A 3 7.76 -4.94 9.89
CA VAL A 3 7.23 -4.15 11.00
C VAL A 3 7.25 -5.03 12.23
N CYS A 4 7.96 -4.60 13.27
CA CYS A 4 8.15 -5.37 14.50
C CYS A 4 7.51 -4.62 15.67
N ASN A 5 6.48 -5.21 16.30
CA ASN A 5 5.90 -4.71 17.53
C ASN A 5 6.58 -5.40 18.71
N LEU A 6 7.57 -4.72 19.31
CA LEU A 6 8.37 -5.28 20.41
C LEU A 6 7.55 -5.46 21.70
N THR A 7 6.53 -4.64 21.91
CA THR A 7 5.63 -4.73 23.07
C THR A 7 4.76 -5.97 22.98
N GLN A 8 4.13 -6.20 21.82
CA GLN A 8 3.30 -7.39 21.58
C GLN A 8 4.12 -8.63 21.16
N ARG A 9 5.44 -8.48 20.97
CA ARG A 9 6.37 -9.54 20.56
C ARG A 9 5.94 -10.23 19.25
N ASN A 10 5.47 -9.46 18.29
CA ASN A 10 5.02 -9.97 16.99
C ASN A 10 5.55 -9.11 15.83
N ALA A 11 5.43 -9.62 14.60
CA ALA A 11 5.93 -8.96 13.41
C ALA A 11 5.10 -9.27 12.16
N THR A 12 5.10 -8.31 11.24
CA THR A 12 4.61 -8.48 9.86
C THR A 12 5.76 -8.31 8.88
N LEU A 13 5.94 -9.29 8.00
CA LEU A 13 6.91 -9.26 6.92
C LEU A 13 6.15 -9.15 5.58
N VAL A 14 6.61 -8.24 4.73
CA VAL A 14 6.11 -8.08 3.36
C VAL A 14 7.25 -8.34 2.39
N TYR A 15 7.13 -9.43 1.64
CA TYR A 15 8.01 -9.77 0.52
C TYR A 15 7.35 -9.27 -0.76
N GLY A 16 8.03 -8.40 -1.49
CA GLY A 16 7.51 -7.82 -2.72
C GLY A 16 8.40 -8.16 -3.90
N GLN A 17 7.79 -8.44 -5.05
CA GLN A 17 8.49 -8.73 -6.30
C GLN A 17 7.86 -7.92 -7.44
N LEU A 18 8.70 -7.18 -8.16
CA LEU A 18 8.29 -6.51 -9.38
C LEU A 18 8.20 -7.54 -10.53
N PRO A 19 7.28 -7.34 -11.48
CA PRO A 19 7.17 -8.19 -12.65
C PRO A 19 8.38 -8.06 -13.57
N ASP A 20 8.71 -9.14 -14.29
CA ASP A 20 9.57 -9.01 -15.46
C ASP A 20 8.86 -8.28 -16.61
N GLU A 21 9.60 -8.00 -17.68
CA GLU A 21 9.07 -7.27 -18.85
C GLU A 21 7.88 -8.00 -19.50
N ALA A 22 7.94 -9.33 -19.61
CA ALA A 22 6.87 -10.10 -20.24
C ALA A 22 5.57 -10.01 -19.45
N ALA A 23 5.65 -10.15 -18.13
CA ALA A 23 4.52 -9.99 -17.24
C ALA A 23 3.99 -8.54 -17.26
N ALA A 24 4.85 -7.54 -17.21
CA ALA A 24 4.44 -6.14 -17.23
C ALA A 24 3.77 -5.71 -18.55
N ARG A 25 4.15 -6.32 -19.67
CA ARG A 25 3.58 -6.05 -21.00
C ARG A 25 2.29 -6.83 -21.29
N LEU A 26 1.92 -7.81 -20.47
CA LEU A 26 0.65 -8.51 -20.62
C LEU A 26 -0.51 -7.58 -20.28
N ASP A 27 -1.31 -7.24 -21.28
CA ASP A 27 -2.39 -6.28 -21.15
C ASP A 27 -3.51 -6.75 -20.21
N ALA A 28 -4.28 -5.79 -19.70
CA ALA A 28 -5.32 -6.05 -18.72
C ALA A 28 -6.42 -6.99 -19.23
N PHE A 29 -6.78 -6.93 -20.52
CA PHE A 29 -7.83 -7.78 -21.08
C PHE A 29 -7.36 -9.23 -21.18
N SER A 30 -6.14 -9.46 -21.67
CA SER A 30 -5.51 -10.79 -21.67
C SER A 30 -5.38 -11.37 -20.26
N ARG A 31 -5.06 -10.55 -19.25
CA ARG A 31 -5.04 -10.97 -17.83
C ARG A 31 -6.42 -11.45 -17.37
N VAL A 32 -7.48 -10.73 -17.72
CA VAL A 32 -8.85 -11.11 -17.37
C VAL A 32 -9.23 -12.44 -18.04
N GLU A 33 -8.94 -12.62 -19.32
CA GLU A 33 -9.22 -13.88 -20.03
C GLU A 33 -8.49 -15.09 -19.41
N GLN A 34 -7.31 -14.85 -18.83
CA GLN A 34 -6.50 -15.87 -18.16
C GLN A 34 -6.80 -16.00 -16.66
N GLY A 35 -7.72 -15.21 -16.09
CA GLY A 35 -8.03 -15.21 -14.65
C GLY A 35 -6.88 -14.70 -13.77
N LEU A 36 -5.99 -13.87 -14.31
CA LEU A 36 -4.84 -13.31 -13.60
C LEU A 36 -5.19 -12.00 -12.90
N PRO A 37 -4.49 -11.63 -11.80
CA PRO A 37 -4.57 -10.30 -11.23
C PRO A 37 -4.16 -9.22 -12.25
N LEU A 38 -4.79 -8.05 -12.19
CA LEU A 38 -4.47 -6.93 -13.10
C LEU A 38 -3.07 -6.36 -12.85
N THR A 39 -2.68 -6.23 -11.58
CA THR A 39 -1.29 -5.91 -11.23
C THR A 39 -0.43 -7.16 -11.38
N ALA A 40 0.75 -6.97 -11.97
CA ALA A 40 1.78 -7.99 -12.08
C ALA A 40 2.75 -7.97 -10.89
N VAL A 41 2.64 -6.97 -10.00
CA VAL A 41 3.44 -6.87 -8.78
C VAL A 41 2.94 -7.90 -7.78
N GLU A 42 3.85 -8.69 -7.21
CA GLU A 42 3.52 -9.66 -6.18
C GLU A 42 3.84 -9.12 -4.79
N ALA A 43 2.98 -9.44 -3.83
CA ALA A 43 3.25 -9.23 -2.41
C ALA A 43 2.82 -10.45 -1.60
N ARG A 44 3.75 -10.97 -0.78
CA ARG A 44 3.50 -12.07 0.16
C ARG A 44 3.69 -11.58 1.59
N PHE A 45 2.70 -11.87 2.42
CA PHE A 45 2.67 -11.50 3.83
C PHE A 45 3.05 -12.69 4.70
N VAL A 46 3.87 -12.45 5.73
CA VAL A 46 4.11 -13.41 6.81
C VAL A 46 3.84 -12.70 8.13
N PHE A 47 2.94 -13.26 8.92
CA PHE A 47 2.68 -12.84 10.29
C PHE A 47 3.39 -13.78 11.24
N ALA A 48 4.21 -13.24 12.14
CA ALA A 48 5.10 -14.01 12.97
C ALA A 48 5.14 -13.52 14.42
N ARG A 49 5.58 -14.40 15.32
CA ARG A 49 6.05 -14.04 16.66
C ARG A 49 7.53 -13.67 16.59
N LEU A 50 7.97 -12.75 17.45
CA LEU A 50 9.39 -12.40 17.61
C LEU A 50 10.11 -13.33 18.59
N ASP A 51 9.35 -14.11 19.34
CA ASP A 51 9.82 -15.13 20.27
C ASP A 51 9.14 -16.48 19.99
N ALA A 52 9.64 -17.54 20.61
CA ALA A 52 9.06 -18.88 20.52
C ALA A 52 7.81 -19.05 21.42
N GLN A 53 7.25 -17.96 21.94
CA GLN A 53 6.10 -17.99 22.84
C GLN A 53 4.78 -17.85 22.06
N PRO A 54 3.73 -18.61 22.44
CA PRO A 54 2.40 -18.40 21.89
C PRO A 54 1.91 -16.97 22.16
N GLY A 55 1.11 -16.42 21.25
CA GLY A 55 0.53 -15.10 21.40
C GLY A 55 -0.16 -14.62 20.12
N PRO A 56 -0.82 -13.45 20.15
CA PRO A 56 -1.50 -12.93 18.97
C PRO A 56 -0.50 -12.60 17.87
N LEU A 57 -0.89 -12.98 16.65
CA LEU A 57 -0.24 -12.54 15.42
C LEU A 57 -0.94 -11.28 14.91
N PRO A 58 -0.25 -10.41 14.13
CA PRO A 58 -0.92 -9.39 13.34
C PRO A 58 -1.88 -10.04 12.35
N GLY A 59 -2.84 -9.26 11.85
CA GLY A 59 -3.83 -9.75 10.91
C GLY A 59 -4.29 -8.65 9.96
N PHE A 60 -4.93 -9.08 8.87
CA PHE A 60 -5.63 -8.16 7.98
C PHE A 60 -6.79 -7.48 8.72
N THR A 61 -7.13 -6.26 8.29
CA THR A 61 -8.16 -5.42 8.92
C THR A 61 -8.99 -4.68 7.88
N ASP A 62 -10.19 -4.25 8.25
CA ASP A 62 -11.08 -3.39 7.48
C ASP A 62 -11.13 -1.94 8.02
N ALA A 63 -10.36 -1.63 9.07
CA ALA A 63 -10.49 -0.39 9.83
C ALA A 63 -10.33 0.90 9.01
N LEU A 64 -9.61 0.86 7.89
CA LEU A 64 -9.42 2.01 7.00
C LEU A 64 -10.53 2.17 5.96
N ILE A 65 -11.33 1.14 5.70
CA ILE A 65 -12.35 1.13 4.64
C ILE A 65 -13.37 2.25 4.89
N GLY A 66 -13.72 2.95 3.82
CA GLY A 66 -14.61 4.10 3.82
C GLY A 66 -13.92 5.43 4.13
N MET A 67 -12.70 5.45 4.67
CA MET A 67 -11.98 6.71 4.91
C MET A 67 -11.44 7.30 3.60
N ARG A 68 -11.54 8.62 3.48
CA ARG A 68 -10.85 9.44 2.47
C ARG A 68 -9.79 10.28 3.17
N ASN A 69 -8.52 10.00 2.89
CA ASN A 69 -7.38 10.63 3.55
C ASN A 69 -6.56 11.44 2.55
N GLN A 70 -6.16 12.65 2.95
CA GLN A 70 -5.15 13.43 2.24
C GLN A 70 -3.77 13.20 2.87
N TYR A 71 -2.76 13.00 2.03
CA TYR A 71 -1.36 12.84 2.42
C TYR A 71 -0.52 13.94 1.78
N THR A 72 0.16 14.75 2.61
CA THR A 72 1.10 15.77 2.14
C THR A 72 2.52 15.31 2.45
N TYR A 73 3.24 14.87 1.40
CA TYR A 73 4.60 14.33 1.48
C TYR A 73 5.66 15.42 1.51
N SER A 74 5.39 16.54 0.85
CA SER A 74 6.26 17.71 0.83
C SER A 74 5.43 18.97 0.53
N PRO A 75 6.03 20.18 0.52
CA PRO A 75 5.34 21.39 0.07
C PRO A 75 4.83 21.31 -1.38
N THR A 76 5.35 20.38 -2.19
CA THR A 76 5.01 20.24 -3.63
C THR A 76 4.33 18.92 -3.98
N GLU A 77 4.33 17.93 -3.09
CA GLU A 77 3.78 16.59 -3.36
C GLU A 77 2.65 16.26 -2.39
N ARG A 78 1.44 16.08 -2.94
CA ARG A 78 0.21 15.83 -2.16
C ARG A 78 -0.73 14.90 -2.92
N TYR A 79 -1.20 13.87 -2.23
CA TYR A 79 -2.10 12.85 -2.77
C TYR A 79 -3.30 12.70 -1.85
N GLU A 80 -4.35 12.06 -2.36
CA GLU A 80 -5.40 11.49 -1.52
C GLU A 80 -5.60 10.02 -1.81
N HIS A 81 -5.95 9.27 -0.76
CA HIS A 81 -6.34 7.88 -0.82
C HIS A 81 -7.79 7.75 -0.38
N ILE A 82 -8.57 6.95 -1.10
CA ILE A 82 -9.93 6.57 -0.75
C ILE A 82 -9.93 5.05 -0.61
N TYR A 83 -10.08 4.55 0.62
CA TYR A 83 -10.05 3.12 0.88
C TYR A 83 -11.43 2.51 0.60
N LEU A 84 -11.59 1.90 -0.58
CA LEU A 84 -12.89 1.55 -1.13
C LEU A 84 -13.48 0.31 -0.47
N ASN A 85 -12.66 -0.75 -0.37
CA ASN A 85 -13.03 -2.04 0.18
C ASN A 85 -11.76 -2.80 0.60
N ASP A 86 -11.93 -4.06 0.98
CA ASP A 86 -10.91 -4.99 1.45
C ASP A 86 -9.81 -5.29 0.42
N ASN A 87 -10.04 -4.98 -0.86
CA ASN A 87 -9.11 -5.31 -1.94
C ASN A 87 -8.56 -4.11 -2.70
N PHE A 88 -9.27 -2.98 -2.71
CA PHE A 88 -8.99 -1.85 -3.60
C PHE A 88 -9.07 -0.51 -2.88
N TYR A 89 -8.21 0.40 -3.31
CA TYR A 89 -8.27 1.81 -2.96
C TYR A 89 -8.13 2.66 -4.23
N ALA A 90 -8.72 3.85 -4.23
CA ALA A 90 -8.44 4.86 -5.23
C ALA A 90 -7.37 5.81 -4.71
N TRP A 91 -6.50 6.29 -5.60
CA TRP A 91 -5.58 7.39 -5.34
C TRP A 91 -5.73 8.48 -6.38
N GLN A 92 -5.39 9.71 -5.98
CA GLN A 92 -5.28 10.84 -6.88
C GLN A 92 -4.13 11.74 -6.44
N CYS A 93 -3.32 12.19 -7.39
CA CYS A 93 -2.33 13.24 -7.16
C CYS A 93 -3.00 14.62 -7.20
N LEU A 94 -3.02 15.32 -6.06
CA LEU A 94 -3.59 16.66 -5.92
C LEU A 94 -2.58 17.76 -6.26
N ASP A 95 -1.29 17.48 -6.04
CA ASP A 95 -0.16 18.34 -6.35
C ASP A 95 1.10 17.48 -6.48
N GLY A 96 1.98 17.84 -7.41
CA GLY A 96 3.21 17.11 -7.66
C GLY A 96 3.44 16.84 -9.13
N VAL A 97 4.45 16.02 -9.42
CA VAL A 97 4.79 15.62 -10.79
C VAL A 97 3.68 14.84 -11.49
N GLU A 98 2.86 14.12 -10.73
CA GLU A 98 1.74 13.31 -11.23
C GLU A 98 0.39 14.03 -11.17
N LYS A 99 0.38 15.35 -10.96
CA LYS A 99 -0.86 16.11 -10.69
C LYS A 99 -1.97 15.81 -11.69
N GLY A 100 -3.13 15.42 -11.16
CA GLY A 100 -4.31 15.08 -11.95
C GLY A 100 -4.38 13.61 -12.40
N LEU A 101 -3.30 12.83 -12.25
CA LEU A 101 -3.35 11.39 -12.39
C LEU A 101 -4.07 10.75 -11.20
N ALA A 102 -4.78 9.66 -11.49
CA ALA A 102 -5.53 8.88 -10.52
C ALA A 102 -5.73 7.45 -11.05
N ASP A 103 -5.85 6.50 -10.13
CA ASP A 103 -6.19 5.12 -10.46
C ASP A 103 -6.79 4.39 -9.24
N VAL A 104 -7.28 3.17 -9.47
CA VAL A 104 -7.69 2.20 -8.44
C VAL A 104 -6.76 1.00 -8.47
N ASP A 105 -6.02 0.77 -7.39
CA ASP A 105 -5.05 -0.32 -7.32
C ASP A 105 -5.33 -1.31 -6.21
N ARG A 106 -4.78 -2.51 -6.37
CA ARG A 106 -4.93 -3.60 -5.42
C ARG A 106 -4.12 -3.27 -4.16
N CYS A 107 -4.76 -3.36 -2.99
CA CYS A 107 -4.13 -3.00 -1.73
C CYS A 107 -4.45 -3.95 -0.57
N HIS A 108 -3.67 -3.85 0.50
CA HIS A 108 -3.76 -4.71 1.68
C HIS A 108 -3.63 -3.85 2.94
N TYR A 109 -4.41 -4.19 3.95
CA TYR A 109 -4.48 -3.47 5.22
C TYR A 109 -4.17 -4.43 6.35
N VAL A 110 -3.14 -4.14 7.15
CA VAL A 110 -2.78 -4.94 8.33
C VAL A 110 -2.79 -4.04 9.56
N GLN A 111 -3.46 -4.45 10.62
CA GLN A 111 -3.38 -3.75 11.90
C GLN A 111 -2.14 -4.22 12.66
N VAL A 112 -1.24 -3.29 12.99
CA VAL A 112 0.03 -3.60 13.69
C VAL A 112 0.05 -3.10 15.14
N ALA A 113 -0.77 -2.10 15.45
CA ALA A 113 -1.13 -1.68 16.81
C ALA A 113 -2.49 -0.96 16.79
N GLU A 114 -2.94 -0.45 17.94
CA GLU A 114 -4.10 0.44 18.02
C GLU A 114 -3.85 1.70 17.18
N ASP A 115 -4.77 2.01 16.27
CA ASP A 115 -4.68 3.14 15.33
C ASP A 115 -3.40 3.25 14.50
N LEU A 116 -2.67 2.14 14.35
CA LEU A 116 -1.47 2.03 13.52
C LEU A 116 -1.62 0.87 12.53
N TYR A 117 -1.58 1.22 11.25
CA TYR A 117 -1.91 0.32 10.16
C TYR A 117 -0.77 0.24 9.16
N LEU A 118 -0.40 -0.96 8.75
CA LEU A 118 0.45 -1.20 7.59
C LEU A 118 -0.44 -1.27 6.34
N PHE A 119 -0.24 -0.33 5.42
CA PHE A 119 -0.90 -0.25 4.13
C PHE A 119 0.09 -0.60 3.02
N VAL A 120 -0.30 -1.53 2.16
CA VAL A 120 0.50 -2.00 1.02
C VAL A 120 -0.35 -1.91 -0.24
N TRP A 121 0.16 -1.30 -1.30
CA TRP A 121 -0.52 -1.28 -2.60
C TRP A 121 0.40 -1.77 -3.72
N ARG A 122 -0.24 -2.24 -4.79
CA ARG A 122 0.39 -2.89 -5.94
C ARG A 122 -0.20 -2.28 -7.20
N GLU A 123 0.55 -1.38 -7.83
CA GLU A 123 0.08 -0.65 -9.01
C GLU A 123 0.06 -1.55 -10.24
N LYS A 124 -0.92 -1.33 -11.13
CA LYS A 124 -1.09 -2.13 -12.35
C LYS A 124 -0.58 -1.47 -13.63
N ILE A 125 -0.48 -0.13 -13.67
CA ILE A 125 -0.03 0.60 -14.87
C ILE A 125 1.49 0.72 -14.87
N ILE A 126 2.04 1.41 -13.87
CA ILE A 126 3.48 1.48 -13.63
C ILE A 126 3.78 0.46 -12.53
N PRO A 127 4.68 -0.53 -12.73
CA PRO A 127 4.97 -1.53 -11.71
C PRO A 127 5.56 -0.91 -10.44
N THR A 128 4.70 -0.67 -9.46
CA THR A 128 5.04 0.00 -8.20
C THR A 128 4.52 -0.80 -7.01
N LEU A 129 5.36 -0.96 -6.00
CA LEU A 129 5.02 -1.48 -4.68
C LEU A 129 5.20 -0.39 -3.63
N GLY A 130 4.09 0.05 -3.05
CA GLY A 130 4.11 0.92 -1.89
C GLY A 130 3.91 0.15 -0.59
N VAL A 131 4.66 0.53 0.45
CA VAL A 131 4.55 -0.03 1.79
C VAL A 131 4.70 1.10 2.80
N ILE A 132 3.62 1.46 3.50
CA ILE A 132 3.61 2.54 4.49
C ILE A 132 2.92 2.12 5.78
N LEU A 133 3.41 2.64 6.90
CA LEU A 133 2.66 2.74 8.14
C LEU A 133 1.82 4.00 8.11
N ILE A 134 0.59 3.89 8.58
CA ILE A 134 -0.35 4.99 8.77
C ILE A 134 -0.67 5.03 10.27
N ASP A 135 -0.17 6.07 10.93
CA ASP A 135 -0.48 6.37 12.33
C ASP A 135 -1.62 7.40 12.36
N LEU A 136 -2.81 6.95 12.74
CA LEU A 136 -3.99 7.81 12.84
C LEU A 136 -4.03 8.63 14.14
N GLN A 137 -3.25 8.28 15.16
CA GLN A 137 -3.14 9.08 16.37
C GLN A 137 -2.27 10.33 16.11
N GLN A 138 -1.14 10.14 15.43
CA GLN A 138 -0.20 11.20 15.10
C GLN A 138 -0.50 11.88 13.77
N MET A 139 -1.40 11.32 12.97
CA MET A 139 -1.73 11.80 11.62
C MET A 139 -0.46 11.92 10.76
N ARG A 140 0.30 10.83 10.73
CA ARG A 140 1.59 10.70 10.03
C ARG A 140 1.69 9.37 9.30
N THR A 141 2.52 9.34 8.26
CA THR A 141 2.93 8.10 7.61
C THR A 141 4.45 7.99 7.52
N ASP A 142 4.93 6.76 7.48
CA ASP A 142 6.34 6.42 7.26
C ASP A 142 6.42 5.12 6.45
N GLY A 143 7.31 5.06 5.47
CA GLY A 143 7.44 3.88 4.63
C GLY A 143 8.30 4.10 3.41
N LYS A 144 7.98 3.38 2.34
CA LYS A 144 8.74 3.38 1.09
C LYS A 144 7.89 3.10 -0.13
N ILE A 145 8.41 3.48 -1.28
CA ILE A 145 7.93 3.08 -2.60
C ILE A 145 9.06 2.37 -3.34
N MET A 146 8.73 1.35 -4.12
CA MET A 146 9.67 0.61 -4.96
C MET A 146 9.11 0.35 -6.35
N GLY A 147 9.92 0.58 -7.37
CA GLY A 147 9.60 0.35 -8.77
C GLY A 147 10.88 0.25 -9.60
N TYR A 148 10.75 0.25 -10.92
CA TYR A 148 11.90 0.42 -11.82
C TYR A 148 12.26 1.91 -11.96
N GLN A 149 13.54 2.23 -12.16
CA GLN A 149 13.99 3.61 -12.42
C GLN A 149 13.53 4.13 -13.78
N GLY A 150 13.33 3.23 -14.73
CA GLY A 150 12.84 3.51 -16.08
C GLY A 150 12.02 2.34 -16.63
N SER A 151 11.72 2.39 -17.92
CA SER A 151 10.91 1.39 -18.61
C SER A 151 11.70 0.21 -19.18
N ASP A 152 12.99 0.10 -18.85
CA ASP A 152 13.89 -0.94 -19.32
C ASP A 152 13.95 -2.19 -18.41
N PHE A 153 13.19 -2.17 -17.31
CA PHE A 153 13.13 -3.25 -16.32
C PHE A 153 14.50 -3.62 -15.70
N GLY A 154 15.47 -2.71 -15.77
CA GLY A 154 16.84 -2.95 -15.31
C GLY A 154 17.07 -2.51 -13.87
N ALA A 155 17.27 -1.20 -13.67
CA ALA A 155 17.61 -0.64 -12.36
C ALA A 155 16.37 -0.45 -11.46
N LEU A 156 16.50 -0.80 -10.19
CA LEU A 156 15.46 -0.58 -9.18
C LEU A 156 15.55 0.81 -8.57
N SER A 157 14.39 1.41 -8.32
CA SER A 157 14.22 2.56 -7.43
C SER A 157 13.55 2.08 -6.15
N ASN A 158 14.11 2.42 -4.99
CA ASN A 158 13.49 2.15 -3.69
C ASN A 158 13.81 3.31 -2.75
N PHE A 159 12.82 4.14 -2.45
CA PHE A 159 13.00 5.40 -1.74
C PHE A 159 12.02 5.54 -0.56
N PRO A 160 12.44 6.21 0.53
CA PRO A 160 11.58 6.44 1.68
C PRO A 160 10.51 7.48 1.36
N VAL A 161 9.33 7.32 1.97
CA VAL A 161 8.24 8.29 1.91
C VAL A 161 7.64 8.48 3.30
N GLY A 162 7.22 9.71 3.60
CA GLY A 162 6.48 10.02 4.81
C GLY A 162 5.64 11.27 4.59
N ALA A 163 4.44 11.29 5.15
CA ALA A 163 3.50 12.38 4.95
C ALA A 163 2.86 12.82 6.26
N SER A 164 2.40 14.07 6.28
CA SER A 164 1.31 14.44 7.18
C SER A 164 -0.02 13.96 6.59
N ALA A 165 -0.85 13.37 7.44
CA ALA A 165 -2.15 12.82 7.06
C ALA A 165 -3.28 13.75 7.52
N LYS A 166 -4.40 13.73 6.81
CA LYS A 166 -5.66 14.35 7.23
C LYS A 166 -6.83 13.50 6.74
N ILE A 167 -7.64 12.98 7.67
CA ILE A 167 -8.92 12.35 7.31
C ILE A 167 -9.87 13.47 6.86
N LEU A 168 -10.36 13.37 5.62
CA LEU A 168 -11.29 14.34 5.04
C LEU A 168 -12.74 13.99 5.39
N ASN A 169 -13.09 12.69 5.32
CA ASN A 169 -14.38 12.14 5.70
C ASN A 169 -14.31 10.62 5.82
N VAL A 170 -15.40 10.03 6.32
CA VAL A 170 -15.64 8.58 6.35
C VAL A 170 -16.99 8.31 5.72
N THR A 171 -17.01 7.50 4.66
CA THR A 171 -18.22 7.10 3.96
C THR A 171 -18.75 5.79 4.55
N ARG A 172 -20.06 5.74 4.81
CA ARG A 172 -20.78 4.51 5.19
C ARG A 172 -21.89 4.28 4.19
N HIS A 173 -21.91 3.12 3.54
CA HIS A 173 -23.01 2.70 2.69
C HIS A 173 -24.10 2.08 3.58
N GLN A 174 -25.34 2.56 3.45
CA GLN A 174 -26.49 1.91 4.10
C GLN A 174 -26.86 0.67 3.29
N GLU A 175 -27.22 -0.41 3.98
CA GLU A 175 -27.83 -1.60 3.37
C GLU A 175 -29.22 -1.28 2.78
#